data_AF-A0A8T9ZIR9-F1
#
_entry.id   AF-A0A8T9ZIR9-F1
#
_cell.length_a   1.000
_cell.length_b   1.000
_cell.length_c   1.000
_cell.angle_alpha   90.00
_cell.angle_beta   90.00
_cell.angle_gamma   90.00
#
_symmetry.space_group_name_H-M   'P 1'
#
loop_
_entity.id
_entity.type
_entity.pdbx_description
1 polymer ?
#
loop_
_entity_poly.entity_id
_entity_poly.type
_entity_poly.pdbx_seq_one_letter_code
_entity_poly.pdbx_strand_id
1 'polypeptide(L)'
;MEKKQDDVVRDLEAKVKGMKSYQAEAKLSIKTGNEPQEYKVEIWHKEPSFYRVNLQNAKKDQSQIILRNEEGVFVLTPALNKSFRFQSDWPQNSSQAYLYESLVRDILQDKKNLTFEKTDKYYIFKTKTNYQHQNMLPKQEITLKKSDLTPVSVKLMDNDQNVLVKVDFSKVKFDAKFDKGAFDTKQNMSRAQVDVQTTAKEDKPFAILYPRDTPQGMVLKDEKELKTDSGKRAILTYTGSKKSFTLIQEKAKVAEASSAISVSGELVDLGFTIGALTKDSLTWSHNGVEYMLVSKGLEPKELLMVARSVTEKQVK
;
A
#
# COMPACT_ATOMS: atom_id res chain seq x y z
N MET A 1 19.21 -31.94 -15.21
CA MET A 1 20.18 -30.86 -14.94
C MET A 1 19.46 -29.77 -14.18
N GLU A 2 20.00 -29.33 -13.04
CA GLU A 2 19.38 -28.29 -12.23
C GLU A 2 19.66 -26.90 -12.83
N LYS A 3 18.62 -26.07 -13.05
CA LYS A 3 18.75 -24.76 -13.70
C LYS A 3 19.67 -23.82 -12.90
N LYS A 4 20.57 -23.08 -13.57
CA LYS A 4 21.41 -22.06 -12.94
C LYS A 4 20.66 -20.74 -12.79
N GLN A 5 21.25 -19.77 -12.08
CA GLN A 5 20.65 -18.45 -11.86
C GLN A 5 20.16 -17.81 -13.17
N ASP A 6 21.03 -17.72 -14.17
CA ASP A 6 20.70 -17.06 -15.44
C ASP A 6 19.59 -17.77 -16.22
N ASP A 7 19.50 -19.10 -16.11
CA ASP A 7 18.43 -19.87 -16.74
C ASP A 7 17.08 -19.51 -16.10
N VAL A 8 17.02 -19.50 -14.76
CA VAL A 8 15.79 -19.15 -14.03
C VAL A 8 15.40 -17.70 -14.28
N VAL A 9 16.36 -16.78 -14.31
CA VAL A 9 16.10 -15.36 -14.60
C VAL A 9 15.54 -15.17 -16.01
N ARG A 10 16.05 -15.90 -17.02
CA ARG A 10 15.48 -15.89 -18.38
C ARG A 10 14.06 -16.47 -18.42
N ASP A 11 13.81 -17.55 -17.68
CA ASP A 11 12.46 -18.13 -17.59
C ASP A 11 11.47 -17.14 -16.96
N LEU A 12 11.87 -16.42 -15.91
CA LEU A 12 11.04 -15.39 -15.27
C LEU A 12 10.70 -14.27 -16.25
N GLU A 13 11.70 -13.78 -16.99
CA GLU A 13 11.51 -12.76 -18.02
C GLU A 13 10.55 -13.22 -19.12
N ALA A 14 10.74 -14.44 -19.63
CA ALA A 14 9.86 -15.03 -20.64
C ALA A 14 8.43 -15.21 -20.11
N LYS A 15 8.30 -15.66 -18.87
CA LYS A 15 7.00 -15.87 -18.21
C LYS A 15 6.23 -14.57 -18.07
N VAL A 16 6.85 -13.48 -17.61
CA VAL A 16 6.18 -12.17 -17.53
C VAL A 16 5.83 -11.64 -18.92
N LYS A 17 6.70 -11.78 -19.93
CA LYS A 17 6.40 -11.35 -21.30
C LYS A 17 5.25 -12.11 -21.96
N GLY A 18 5.05 -13.38 -21.60
CA GLY A 18 3.97 -14.21 -22.14
C GLY A 18 2.67 -14.20 -21.32
N MET A 19 2.71 -13.72 -20.07
CA MET A 19 1.60 -13.79 -19.13
C MET A 19 0.50 -12.79 -19.49
N LYS A 20 -0.69 -13.30 -19.85
CA LYS A 20 -1.86 -12.45 -20.17
C LYS A 20 -2.65 -12.02 -18.96
N SER A 21 -2.62 -12.82 -17.91
CA SER A 21 -3.34 -12.53 -16.67
C SER A 21 -2.87 -13.44 -15.54
N TYR A 22 -3.14 -13.02 -14.31
CA TYR A 22 -3.13 -13.91 -13.16
C TYR A 22 -4.08 -13.42 -12.07
N GLN A 23 -4.39 -14.34 -11.16
CA GLN A 23 -4.97 -14.02 -9.87
C GLN A 23 -4.15 -14.67 -8.75
N ALA A 24 -4.11 -14.04 -7.58
CA ALA A 24 -3.49 -14.59 -6.39
C ALA A 24 -4.22 -14.09 -5.14
N GLU A 25 -4.19 -14.89 -4.08
CA GLU A 25 -4.48 -14.45 -2.73
C GLU A 25 -3.17 -14.37 -1.96
N ALA A 26 -2.99 -13.41 -1.06
CA ALA A 26 -1.82 -13.33 -0.21
C ALA A 26 -2.16 -12.84 1.19
N LYS A 27 -1.32 -13.17 2.15
CA LYS A 27 -1.30 -12.54 3.47
C LYS A 27 -0.14 -11.55 3.51
N LEU A 28 -0.46 -10.27 3.67
CA LEU A 28 0.50 -9.19 3.86
C LEU A 28 0.59 -8.88 5.36
N SER A 29 1.79 -8.94 5.91
CA SER A 29 2.08 -8.62 7.32
C SER A 29 3.08 -7.48 7.36
N ILE A 30 2.72 -6.38 8.03
CA ILE A 30 3.54 -5.17 8.13
C ILE A 30 3.82 -4.92 9.61
N LYS A 31 5.08 -4.91 9.98
CA LYS A 31 5.52 -4.67 11.35
C LYS A 31 5.64 -3.17 11.60
N THR A 32 4.62 -2.59 12.23
CA THR A 32 4.59 -1.19 12.66
C THR A 32 4.50 -1.13 14.19
N GLY A 33 5.58 -0.71 14.86
CA GLY A 33 5.61 -0.69 16.33
C GLY A 33 5.65 -2.09 16.95
N ASN A 34 4.78 -2.34 17.94
CA ASN A 34 4.84 -3.56 18.77
C ASN A 34 4.06 -4.75 18.18
N GLU A 35 2.97 -4.51 17.45
CA GLU A 35 2.13 -5.57 16.87
C GLU A 35 2.11 -5.47 15.34
N PRO A 36 2.28 -6.59 14.61
CA PRO A 36 2.18 -6.59 13.17
C PRO A 36 0.73 -6.40 12.72
N GLN A 37 0.53 -5.55 11.72
CA GLN A 37 -0.74 -5.41 11.04
C GLN A 37 -0.84 -6.44 9.92
N GLU A 38 -1.96 -7.15 9.86
CA GLU A 38 -2.19 -8.21 8.89
C GLU A 38 -3.34 -7.86 7.95
N TYR A 39 -3.09 -8.07 6.66
CA TYR A 39 -4.03 -7.85 5.58
C TYR A 39 -4.14 -9.10 4.71
N LYS A 40 -5.39 -9.46 4.38
CA LYS A 40 -5.66 -10.32 3.25
C LYS A 40 -5.59 -9.47 1.98
N VAL A 41 -4.80 -9.92 1.02
CA VAL A 41 -4.63 -9.29 -0.28
C VAL A 41 -5.22 -10.20 -1.35
N GLU A 42 -6.09 -9.66 -2.18
CA GLU A 42 -6.54 -10.33 -3.40
C GLU A 42 -6.03 -9.55 -4.60
N ILE A 43 -5.24 -10.20 -5.45
CA ILE A 43 -4.54 -9.58 -6.58
C ILE A 43 -5.10 -10.16 -7.86
N TRP A 44 -5.60 -9.31 -8.75
CA TRP A 44 -5.91 -9.65 -10.13
C TRP A 44 -5.10 -8.77 -11.06
N HIS A 45 -4.56 -9.37 -12.11
CA HIS A 45 -3.88 -8.67 -13.17
C HIS A 45 -4.33 -9.19 -14.53
N LYS A 46 -4.48 -8.29 -15.49
CA LYS A 46 -4.69 -8.60 -16.89
C LYS A 46 -3.90 -7.62 -17.76
N GLU A 47 -3.25 -8.13 -18.80
CA GLU A 47 -2.62 -7.30 -19.82
C GLU A 47 -3.65 -6.31 -20.44
N PRO A 48 -3.20 -5.14 -20.92
CA PRO A 48 -1.81 -4.66 -20.90
C PRO A 48 -1.35 -4.07 -19.56
N SER A 49 -2.26 -3.54 -18.74
CA SER A 49 -1.91 -2.90 -17.46
C SER A 49 -3.11 -2.77 -16.52
N PHE A 50 -4.00 -3.75 -16.52
CA PHE A 50 -5.15 -3.79 -15.62
C PHE A 50 -4.75 -4.48 -14.32
N TYR A 51 -5.10 -3.85 -13.20
CA TYR A 51 -4.83 -4.40 -11.88
C TYR A 51 -6.04 -4.17 -10.97
N ARG A 52 -6.33 -5.12 -10.10
CA ARG A 52 -7.22 -4.96 -8.96
C ARG A 52 -6.55 -5.58 -7.75
N VAL A 53 -6.30 -4.77 -6.74
CA VAL A 53 -5.70 -5.20 -5.48
C VAL A 53 -6.65 -4.82 -4.36
N ASN A 54 -7.33 -5.82 -3.78
CA ASN A 54 -8.17 -5.62 -2.60
C ASN A 54 -7.34 -5.89 -1.35
N LEU A 55 -7.18 -4.88 -0.51
CA LEU A 55 -6.54 -4.93 0.80
C LEU A 55 -7.63 -4.95 1.86
N GLN A 56 -7.73 -6.03 2.62
CA GLN A 56 -8.73 -6.18 3.68
C GLN A 56 -8.05 -6.56 4.99
N ASN A 57 -8.30 -5.81 6.05
CA ASN A 57 -7.78 -6.17 7.37
C ASN A 57 -8.52 -7.40 7.96
N ALA A 58 -7.96 -8.00 9.02
CA ALA A 58 -8.55 -9.18 9.65
C ALA A 58 -10.01 -8.98 10.13
N LYS A 59 -10.36 -7.78 10.58
CA LYS A 59 -11.71 -7.42 11.06
C LYS A 59 -12.70 -7.11 9.93
N LYS A 60 -12.23 -6.98 8.69
CA LYS A 60 -12.98 -6.58 7.49
C LYS A 60 -13.67 -5.21 7.55
N ASP A 61 -13.53 -4.47 8.65
CA ASP A 61 -14.02 -3.10 8.82
C ASP A 61 -13.18 -2.08 8.03
N GLN A 62 -11.94 -2.46 7.66
CA GLN A 62 -11.09 -1.68 6.78
C GLN A 62 -10.80 -2.48 5.50
N SER A 63 -11.37 -2.02 4.40
CA SER A 63 -11.11 -2.53 3.05
C SER A 63 -10.84 -1.37 2.10
N GLN A 64 -9.78 -1.51 1.29
CA GLN A 64 -9.46 -0.60 0.20
C GLN A 64 -9.16 -1.40 -1.06
N ILE A 65 -9.62 -0.91 -2.21
CA ILE A 65 -9.31 -1.53 -3.50
C ILE A 65 -8.48 -0.54 -4.31
N ILE A 66 -7.28 -0.94 -4.71
CA ILE A 66 -6.49 -0.24 -5.72
C ILE A 66 -6.87 -0.84 -7.08
N LEU A 67 -7.30 0.00 -8.01
CA LEU A 67 -7.75 -0.42 -9.32
C LEU A 67 -6.99 0.35 -10.39
N ARG A 68 -6.39 -0.35 -11.36
CA ARG A 68 -5.87 0.26 -12.58
C ARG A 68 -6.65 -0.26 -13.77
N ASN A 69 -7.16 0.64 -14.59
CA ASN A 69 -7.84 0.35 -15.84
C ASN A 69 -7.51 1.43 -16.89
N GLU A 70 -8.21 1.44 -18.02
CA GLU A 70 -8.03 2.44 -19.10
C GLU A 70 -8.28 3.88 -18.65
N GLU A 71 -9.10 4.10 -17.62
CA GLU A 71 -9.39 5.44 -17.10
C GLU A 71 -8.28 5.94 -16.15
N GLY A 72 -7.43 5.05 -15.62
CA GLY A 72 -6.31 5.41 -14.75
C GLY A 72 -6.24 4.55 -13.50
N VAL A 73 -5.65 5.13 -12.44
CA VAL A 73 -5.48 4.46 -11.14
C VAL A 73 -6.49 5.03 -10.15
N PHE A 74 -7.20 4.15 -9.46
CA PHE A 74 -8.21 4.48 -8.48
C PHE A 74 -7.91 3.83 -7.14
N VAL A 75 -8.22 4.54 -6.05
CA VAL A 75 -8.32 3.96 -4.71
C VAL A 75 -9.76 4.08 -4.25
N LEU A 76 -10.34 2.92 -3.96
CA LEU A 76 -11.71 2.77 -3.54
C LEU A 76 -11.76 2.54 -2.04
N THR A 77 -12.59 3.31 -1.35
CA THR A 77 -12.86 3.13 0.10
C THR A 77 -14.37 2.86 0.27
N PRO A 78 -14.79 1.58 0.18
CA PRO A 78 -16.21 1.20 0.13
C PRO A 78 -17.01 1.67 1.36
N ALA A 79 -16.41 1.62 2.55
CA ALA A 79 -17.04 2.04 3.81
C ALA A 79 -17.44 3.53 3.82
N LEU A 80 -16.72 4.36 3.07
CA LEU A 80 -16.99 5.80 2.93
C LEU A 80 -17.74 6.13 1.64
N ASN A 81 -18.03 5.14 0.79
CA ASN A 81 -18.53 5.35 -0.58
C ASN A 81 -17.66 6.33 -1.38
N LYS A 82 -16.34 6.32 -1.16
CA LYS A 82 -15.39 7.25 -1.81
C LYS A 82 -14.53 6.52 -2.83
N SER A 83 -14.31 7.18 -3.95
CA SER A 83 -13.38 6.77 -5.01
C SER A 83 -12.47 7.94 -5.31
N PHE A 84 -11.17 7.68 -5.31
CA PHE A 84 -10.13 8.67 -5.59
C PHE A 84 -9.40 8.29 -6.87
N ARG A 85 -9.30 9.20 -7.84
CA ARG A 85 -8.59 8.97 -9.11
C ARG A 85 -7.25 9.67 -9.10
N PHE A 86 -6.19 8.92 -9.37
CA PHE A 86 -4.80 9.37 -9.37
C PHE A 86 -4.28 9.52 -10.79
N GLN A 87 -3.50 10.58 -11.02
CA GLN A 87 -2.59 10.66 -12.18
C GLN A 87 -1.28 9.98 -11.80
N SER A 88 -1.23 8.65 -11.87
CA SER A 88 -0.09 7.87 -11.40
C SER A 88 0.26 6.75 -12.37
N ASP A 89 1.57 6.47 -12.47
CA ASP A 89 2.11 5.33 -13.20
C ASP A 89 2.08 4.02 -12.40
N TRP A 90 1.50 4.00 -11.19
CA TRP A 90 1.41 2.82 -10.33
C TRP A 90 0.94 1.57 -11.10
N PRO A 91 1.60 0.41 -11.01
CA PRO A 91 2.71 0.06 -10.11
C PRO A 91 4.10 0.18 -10.77
N GLN A 92 4.26 1.00 -11.82
CA GLN A 92 5.53 1.10 -12.55
C GLN A 92 6.53 2.05 -11.88
N ASN A 93 6.05 3.10 -11.21
CA ASN A 93 6.91 4.05 -10.49
C ASN A 93 7.50 3.48 -9.20
N SER A 94 6.88 2.46 -8.60
CA SER A 94 7.45 1.71 -7.49
C SER A 94 6.91 0.28 -7.41
N SER A 95 7.81 -0.66 -7.15
CA SER A 95 7.49 -2.07 -6.98
C SER A 95 6.57 -2.32 -5.80
N GLN A 96 5.65 -3.27 -5.97
CA GLN A 96 4.75 -3.73 -4.92
C GLN A 96 5.10 -5.18 -4.57
N ALA A 97 5.36 -5.46 -3.29
CA ALA A 97 5.81 -6.78 -2.85
C ALA A 97 4.80 -7.92 -3.10
N TYR A 98 3.54 -7.57 -3.36
CA TYR A 98 2.46 -8.51 -3.69
C TYR A 98 2.20 -8.67 -5.19
N LEU A 99 2.88 -7.93 -6.07
CA LEU A 99 2.69 -8.02 -7.53
C LEU A 99 3.82 -8.81 -8.19
N TYR A 100 3.47 -9.89 -8.88
CA TYR A 100 4.44 -10.82 -9.48
C TYR A 100 5.41 -10.12 -10.45
N GLU A 101 4.91 -9.21 -11.28
CA GLU A 101 5.70 -8.47 -12.27
C GLU A 101 6.68 -7.50 -11.62
N SER A 102 6.29 -6.91 -10.47
CA SER A 102 7.20 -6.07 -9.69
C SER A 102 8.38 -6.88 -9.16
N LEU A 103 8.10 -8.07 -8.63
CA LEU A 103 9.14 -8.97 -8.10
C LEU A 103 10.12 -9.41 -9.19
N VAL A 104 9.60 -9.82 -10.35
CA VAL A 104 10.44 -10.23 -11.48
C VAL A 104 11.25 -9.05 -12.03
N ARG A 105 10.65 -7.85 -12.12
CA ARG A 105 11.36 -6.65 -12.55
C ARG A 105 12.53 -6.32 -11.62
N ASP A 106 12.34 -6.40 -10.31
CA ASP A 106 13.40 -6.13 -9.34
C ASP A 106 14.57 -7.12 -9.50
N ILE A 107 14.27 -8.43 -9.63
CA ILE A 107 15.28 -9.46 -9.93
C ILE A 107 16.05 -9.14 -11.22
N LEU A 108 15.34 -8.72 -12.27
CA LEU A 108 15.94 -8.42 -13.58
C LEU A 108 16.79 -7.15 -13.58
N GLN A 109 16.45 -6.16 -12.76
CA GLN A 109 17.17 -4.89 -12.67
C GLN A 109 18.43 -4.98 -11.80
N ASP A 110 18.45 -5.90 -10.83
CA ASP A 110 19.55 -6.03 -9.87
C ASP A 110 20.47 -7.24 -10.14
N LYS A 111 20.54 -7.72 -11.39
CA LYS A 111 21.33 -8.92 -11.78
C LYS A 111 22.77 -8.96 -11.26
N LYS A 112 23.40 -7.79 -11.06
CA LYS A 112 24.78 -7.67 -10.56
C LYS A 112 24.92 -7.90 -9.05
N ASN A 113 23.89 -7.61 -8.26
CA ASN A 113 23.91 -7.78 -6.79
C ASN A 113 22.98 -8.91 -6.31
N LEU A 114 22.33 -9.60 -7.26
CA LEU A 114 21.41 -10.69 -7.02
C LEU A 114 22.14 -11.88 -6.38
N THR A 115 21.69 -12.30 -5.21
CA THR A 115 22.07 -13.59 -4.63
C THR A 115 21.02 -14.62 -4.96
N PHE A 116 21.43 -15.83 -5.32
CA PHE A 116 20.55 -16.92 -5.72
C PHE A 116 20.86 -18.19 -4.95
N GLU A 117 19.83 -18.72 -4.29
CA GLU A 117 19.86 -19.95 -3.53
C GLU A 117 18.78 -20.90 -4.05
N LYS A 118 18.97 -22.20 -3.81
CA LYS A 118 18.04 -23.24 -4.22
C LYS A 118 17.81 -24.22 -3.08
N THR A 119 16.58 -24.70 -2.97
CA THR A 119 16.20 -25.85 -2.15
C THR A 119 15.54 -26.89 -3.03
N ASP A 120 15.11 -28.04 -2.51
CA ASP A 120 14.43 -29.06 -3.30
C ASP A 120 13.21 -28.52 -4.06
N LYS A 121 12.47 -27.58 -3.46
CA LYS A 121 11.19 -27.07 -3.98
C LYS A 121 11.23 -25.63 -4.49
N TYR A 122 12.21 -24.84 -4.07
CA TYR A 122 12.18 -23.38 -4.26
C TYR A 122 13.45 -22.81 -4.87
N TYR A 123 13.26 -21.73 -5.62
CA TYR A 123 14.28 -20.75 -5.97
C TYR A 123 14.15 -19.56 -5.02
N ILE A 124 15.26 -19.10 -4.46
CA ILE A 124 15.29 -17.97 -3.52
C ILE A 124 16.23 -16.91 -4.08
N PHE A 125 15.71 -15.70 -4.27
CA PHE A 125 16.46 -14.55 -4.75
C PHE A 125 16.56 -13.51 -3.64
N LYS A 126 17.75 -12.99 -3.38
CA LYS A 126 17.95 -11.81 -2.54
C LYS A 126 18.44 -10.66 -3.40
N THR A 127 17.75 -9.53 -3.34
CA THR A 127 17.97 -8.37 -4.22
C THR A 127 17.65 -7.07 -3.49
N LYS A 128 18.07 -5.94 -4.03
CA LYS A 128 17.60 -4.63 -3.60
C LYS A 128 16.11 -4.47 -3.88
N THR A 129 15.43 -3.70 -3.05
CA THR A 129 14.04 -3.31 -3.34
C THR A 129 13.97 -2.10 -4.26
N ASN A 130 12.92 -2.03 -5.08
CA ASN A 130 12.45 -0.79 -5.70
C ASN A 130 11.09 -0.34 -5.09
N TYR A 131 10.90 -0.63 -3.81
CA TYR A 131 9.76 -0.19 -3.01
C TYR A 131 9.91 1.28 -2.61
N GLN A 132 8.79 2.01 -2.43
CA GLN A 132 8.76 3.46 -2.16
C GLN A 132 9.60 3.89 -0.95
N HIS A 133 9.98 2.94 -0.09
CA HIS A 133 10.78 3.14 1.11
C HIS A 133 12.09 2.35 1.08
N GLN A 134 12.73 2.23 -0.09
CA GLN A 134 13.99 1.49 -0.23
C GLN A 134 15.08 1.90 0.78
N ASN A 135 15.10 3.13 1.29
CA ASN A 135 16.07 3.51 2.33
C ASN A 135 15.80 2.82 3.68
N MET A 136 14.53 2.56 4.00
CA MET A 136 14.12 1.84 5.21
C MET A 136 14.08 0.33 4.99
N LEU A 137 13.79 -0.11 3.77
CA LEU A 137 13.60 -1.52 3.41
C LEU A 137 14.53 -1.94 2.26
N PRO A 138 15.85 -1.69 2.33
CA PRO A 138 16.74 -1.76 1.16
C PRO A 138 16.86 -3.14 0.53
N LYS A 139 16.51 -4.20 1.26
CA LYS A 139 16.74 -5.58 0.86
C LYS A 139 15.41 -6.33 0.78
N GLN A 140 15.31 -7.22 -0.18
CA GLN A 140 14.20 -8.15 -0.29
C GLN A 140 14.68 -9.58 -0.55
N GLU A 141 13.92 -10.54 -0.05
CA GLU A 141 14.05 -11.95 -0.34
C GLU A 141 12.77 -12.44 -1.03
N ILE A 142 12.88 -12.97 -2.24
CA ILE A 142 11.79 -13.45 -3.09
C ILE A 142 11.93 -14.97 -3.24
N THR A 143 10.92 -15.71 -2.79
CA THR A 143 10.87 -17.17 -2.90
C THR A 143 9.85 -17.58 -3.95
N LEU A 144 10.28 -18.38 -4.93
CA LEU A 144 9.48 -18.87 -6.05
C LEU A 144 9.49 -20.40 -6.09
N LYS A 145 8.39 -21.03 -6.53
CA LYS A 145 8.36 -22.49 -6.75
C LYS A 145 9.22 -22.88 -7.96
N LYS A 146 9.98 -23.96 -7.83
CA LYS A 146 10.75 -24.54 -8.95
C LYS A 146 9.87 -25.07 -10.08
N SER A 147 8.66 -25.56 -9.76
CA SER A 147 7.77 -26.23 -10.70
C SER A 147 7.19 -25.31 -11.76
N ASP A 148 6.79 -24.10 -11.38
CA ASP A 148 6.00 -23.20 -12.24
C ASP A 148 6.35 -21.71 -12.08
N LEU A 149 7.35 -21.39 -11.23
CA LEU A 149 7.79 -20.05 -10.89
C LEU A 149 6.72 -19.18 -10.21
N THR A 150 5.67 -19.79 -9.64
CA THR A 150 4.72 -19.05 -8.79
C THR A 150 5.42 -18.45 -7.57
N PRO A 151 5.07 -17.22 -7.16
CA PRO A 151 5.57 -16.64 -5.93
C PRO A 151 5.01 -17.41 -4.72
N VAL A 152 5.87 -17.61 -3.73
CA VAL A 152 5.54 -18.28 -2.47
C VAL A 152 5.58 -17.29 -1.33
N SER A 153 6.68 -16.54 -1.21
CA SER A 153 6.79 -15.50 -0.20
C SER A 153 7.76 -14.40 -0.60
N VAL A 154 7.53 -13.20 -0.08
CA VAL A 154 8.44 -12.06 -0.19
C VAL A 154 8.68 -11.49 1.20
N LYS A 155 9.93 -11.16 1.53
CA LYS A 155 10.29 -10.45 2.77
C LYS A 155 11.02 -9.17 2.41
N LEU A 156 10.56 -8.03 2.90
CA LEU A 156 11.32 -6.78 2.86
C LEU A 156 11.97 -6.53 4.22
N MET A 157 13.25 -6.20 4.19
CA MET A 157 14.10 -6.12 5.38
C MET A 157 14.76 -4.75 5.48
N ASP A 158 14.96 -4.32 6.73
CA ASP A 158 15.77 -3.14 7.03
C ASP A 158 17.28 -3.39 6.83
N ASN A 159 18.09 -2.39 7.18
CA ASN A 159 19.55 -2.48 7.07
C ASN A 159 20.14 -3.62 7.93
N ASP A 160 19.52 -3.87 9.09
CA ASP A 160 19.90 -4.87 10.10
C ASP A 160 19.34 -6.27 9.79
N GLN A 161 18.67 -6.44 8.64
CA GLN A 161 18.03 -7.67 8.19
C GLN A 161 16.79 -8.09 9.00
N ASN A 162 16.19 -7.18 9.76
CA ASN A 162 14.89 -7.45 10.38
C ASN A 162 13.81 -7.42 9.30
N VAL A 163 12.97 -8.45 9.26
CA VAL A 163 11.82 -8.50 8.35
C VAL A 163 10.74 -7.55 8.87
N LEU A 164 10.45 -6.50 8.12
CA LEU A 164 9.43 -5.51 8.45
C LEU A 164 8.17 -5.64 7.60
N VAL A 165 8.29 -6.22 6.39
CA VAL A 165 7.15 -6.56 5.54
C VAL A 165 7.30 -7.99 5.09
N LYS A 166 6.21 -8.76 5.18
CA LYS A 166 6.15 -10.14 4.69
C LYS A 166 4.89 -10.33 3.86
N VAL A 167 5.04 -10.94 2.69
CA VAL A 167 3.92 -11.38 1.84
C VAL A 167 4.01 -12.89 1.71
N ASP A 168 2.96 -13.60 2.09
CA ASP A 168 2.83 -15.05 1.89
C ASP A 168 1.74 -15.30 0.84
N PHE A 169 2.13 -15.81 -0.32
CA PHE A 169 1.24 -16.04 -1.45
C PHE A 169 0.52 -17.38 -1.35
N SER A 170 -0.71 -17.41 -1.86
CA SER A 170 -1.58 -18.56 -1.90
C SER A 170 -2.48 -18.49 -3.16
N LYS A 171 -2.97 -19.65 -3.61
CA LYS A 171 -3.90 -19.76 -4.75
C LYS A 171 -3.50 -18.96 -6.00
N VAL A 172 -2.20 -18.90 -6.30
CA VAL A 172 -1.71 -18.25 -7.52
C VAL A 172 -2.17 -19.05 -8.73
N LYS A 173 -2.85 -18.38 -9.66
CA LYS A 173 -3.33 -18.96 -10.92
C LYS A 173 -3.02 -18.01 -12.08
N PHE A 174 -2.10 -18.43 -12.93
CA PHE A 174 -1.84 -17.79 -14.22
C PHE A 174 -2.97 -18.08 -15.20
N ASP A 175 -3.07 -17.25 -16.24
CA ASP A 175 -4.08 -17.33 -17.30
C ASP A 175 -5.52 -17.31 -16.73
N ALA A 176 -5.70 -16.50 -15.69
CA ALA A 176 -6.99 -16.27 -15.07
C ALA A 176 -7.96 -15.61 -16.07
N LYS A 177 -9.20 -16.08 -16.09
CA LYS A 177 -10.27 -15.49 -16.89
C LYS A 177 -11.03 -14.50 -16.03
N PHE A 178 -11.29 -13.32 -16.59
CA PHE A 178 -12.00 -12.24 -15.92
C PHE A 178 -13.20 -11.82 -16.74
N ASP A 179 -14.32 -11.57 -16.05
CA ASP A 179 -15.52 -11.03 -16.66
C ASP A 179 -15.30 -9.59 -17.13
N LYS A 180 -16.14 -9.12 -18.05
CA LYS A 180 -16.04 -7.79 -18.67
C LYS A 180 -16.00 -6.63 -17.65
N GLY A 181 -16.61 -6.81 -16.48
CA GLY A 181 -16.66 -5.81 -15.41
C GLY A 181 -15.65 -6.00 -14.28
N ALA A 182 -14.73 -6.97 -14.38
CA ALA A 182 -13.80 -7.29 -13.29
C ALA A 182 -12.92 -6.10 -12.87
N PHE A 183 -12.64 -5.19 -13.79
CA PHE A 183 -11.82 -4.00 -13.57
C PHE A 183 -12.61 -2.68 -13.69
N ASP A 184 -13.94 -2.75 -13.65
CA ASP A 184 -14.82 -1.57 -13.67
C ASP A 184 -14.90 -0.95 -12.28
N THR A 185 -14.70 0.36 -12.19
CA THR A 185 -14.64 1.11 -10.93
C THR A 185 -15.97 1.04 -10.17
N LYS A 186 -17.10 1.21 -10.86
CA LYS A 186 -18.43 1.22 -10.24
C LYS A 186 -18.82 -0.17 -9.76
N GLN A 187 -18.60 -1.20 -10.56
CA GLN A 187 -18.90 -2.58 -10.17
C GLN A 187 -18.06 -3.02 -8.97
N ASN A 188 -16.77 -2.64 -8.92
CA ASN A 188 -15.93 -2.94 -7.77
C ASN A 188 -16.40 -2.22 -6.51
N MET A 189 -16.78 -0.94 -6.60
CA MET A 189 -17.39 -0.21 -5.48
C MET A 189 -18.67 -0.89 -5.00
N SER A 190 -19.61 -1.18 -5.89
CA SER A 190 -20.90 -1.78 -5.53
C SER A 190 -20.74 -3.14 -4.87
N ARG A 191 -19.90 -4.02 -5.44
CA ARG A 191 -19.62 -5.36 -4.86
C ARG A 191 -19.03 -5.25 -3.46
N ALA A 192 -18.02 -4.39 -3.29
CA ALA A 192 -17.35 -4.23 -2.00
C ALA A 192 -18.24 -3.57 -0.93
N GLN A 193 -19.22 -2.75 -1.34
CA GLN A 193 -20.18 -2.18 -0.41
C GLN A 193 -21.17 -3.19 0.15
N VAL A 194 -21.55 -4.20 -0.63
CA VAL A 194 -22.36 -5.32 -0.13
C VAL A 194 -21.60 -6.04 0.99
N ASP A 195 -20.32 -6.32 0.79
CA ASP A 195 -19.47 -6.95 1.81
C ASP A 195 -19.38 -6.09 3.09
N VAL A 196 -19.18 -4.77 2.96
CA VAL A 196 -19.13 -3.85 4.11
C VAL A 196 -20.45 -3.81 4.87
N GLN A 197 -21.60 -3.78 4.20
CA GLN A 197 -22.91 -3.73 4.87
C GLN A 197 -23.20 -4.97 5.72
N THR A 198 -22.63 -6.12 5.36
CA THR A 198 -22.75 -7.35 6.15
C THR A 198 -21.84 -7.38 7.38
N THR A 199 -20.94 -6.40 7.53
CA THR A 199 -20.03 -6.25 8.66
C THR A 199 -20.56 -5.15 9.58
N ALA A 200 -20.66 -5.40 10.89
CA ALA A 200 -21.21 -4.42 11.84
C ALA A 200 -20.39 -3.11 11.79
N LYS A 201 -21.03 -1.99 11.47
CA LYS A 201 -20.41 -0.66 11.54
C LYS A 201 -20.24 -0.27 13.01
N GLU A 202 -19.04 -0.40 13.55
CA GLU A 202 -18.67 0.29 14.79
C GLU A 202 -18.46 1.77 14.49
N ASP A 203 -19.36 2.64 14.96
CA ASP A 203 -19.11 4.09 15.00
C ASP A 203 -18.08 4.36 16.10
N LYS A 204 -16.79 4.28 15.75
CA LYS A 204 -15.72 4.58 16.70
C LYS A 204 -15.75 6.06 17.06
N PRO A 205 -15.62 6.41 18.35
CA PRO A 205 -15.55 7.81 18.76
C PRO A 205 -14.34 8.49 18.12
N PHE A 206 -14.53 9.74 17.69
CA PHE A 206 -13.44 10.56 17.15
C PHE A 206 -12.43 10.86 18.27
N ALA A 207 -11.22 10.31 18.16
CA ALA A 207 -10.10 10.58 19.02
C ALA A 207 -9.00 11.32 18.24
N ILE A 208 -8.40 12.33 18.87
CA ILE A 208 -7.30 13.08 18.28
C ILE A 208 -6.04 12.22 18.38
N LEU A 209 -5.43 11.93 17.23
CA LEU A 209 -4.18 11.17 17.16
C LEU A 209 -2.97 12.11 17.07
N TYR A 210 -1.84 11.68 17.58
CA TYR A 210 -0.59 12.44 17.57
C TYR A 210 0.49 11.63 16.83
N PRO A 211 1.33 12.26 16.00
CA PRO A 211 2.51 11.62 15.45
C PRO A 211 3.49 11.31 16.58
N ARG A 212 3.86 10.03 16.74
CA ARG A 212 4.91 9.60 17.66
C ARG A 212 6.30 10.02 17.18
N ASP A 213 6.50 10.01 15.85
CA ASP A 213 7.79 10.28 15.22
C ASP A 213 7.70 11.59 14.44
N THR A 214 8.47 12.59 14.86
CA THR A 214 8.58 13.89 14.17
C THR A 214 10.01 14.20 13.78
N PRO A 215 10.24 14.99 12.71
CA PRO A 215 11.58 15.47 12.38
C PRO A 215 12.26 16.13 13.58
N GLN A 216 13.59 16.00 13.66
CA GLN A 216 14.36 16.47 14.81
C GLN A 216 14.10 17.96 15.10
N GLY A 217 13.82 18.28 16.37
CA GLY A 217 13.60 19.64 16.84
C GLY A 217 12.21 20.23 16.52
N MET A 218 11.27 19.43 16.03
CA MET A 218 9.85 19.82 15.96
C MET A 218 9.18 19.73 17.32
N VAL A 219 8.34 20.72 17.62
CA VAL A 219 7.48 20.74 18.83
C VAL A 219 6.05 21.10 18.44
N LEU A 220 5.07 20.53 19.14
CA LEU A 220 3.66 20.93 19.02
C LEU A 220 3.51 22.37 19.54
N LYS A 221 3.06 23.27 18.68
CA LYS A 221 2.93 24.70 18.98
C LYS A 221 1.50 25.13 19.26
N ASP A 222 0.55 24.54 18.55
CA ASP A 222 -0.86 24.89 18.60
C ASP A 222 -1.72 23.64 18.35
N GLU A 223 -2.84 23.55 19.06
CA GLU A 223 -3.86 22.53 18.89
C GLU A 223 -5.24 23.20 18.94
N LYS A 224 -6.04 22.97 17.91
CA LYS A 224 -7.39 23.54 17.79
C LYS A 224 -8.40 22.47 17.45
N GLU A 225 -9.46 22.41 18.23
CA GLU A 225 -10.65 21.62 17.95
C GLU A 225 -11.77 22.52 17.42
N LEU A 226 -12.41 22.08 16.34
CA LEU A 226 -13.54 22.75 15.71
C LEU A 226 -14.69 21.77 15.56
N LYS A 227 -15.92 22.24 15.80
CA LYS A 227 -17.12 21.51 15.39
C LYS A 227 -17.31 21.68 13.88
N THR A 228 -17.67 20.60 13.20
CA THR A 228 -18.00 20.60 11.77
C THR A 228 -19.37 19.96 11.58
N ASP A 229 -19.99 20.15 10.41
CA ASP A 229 -21.24 19.47 10.05
C ASP A 229 -21.10 17.93 10.07
N SER A 230 -19.88 17.44 9.84
CA SER A 230 -19.47 16.03 9.88
C SER A 230 -19.12 15.53 11.30
N GLY A 231 -19.09 16.41 12.30
CA GLY A 231 -18.78 16.10 13.69
C GLY A 231 -17.67 17.01 14.24
N LYS A 232 -16.42 16.55 14.13
CA LYS A 232 -15.25 17.23 14.71
C LYS A 232 -14.09 17.28 13.74
N ARG A 233 -13.32 18.37 13.82
CA ARG A 233 -12.01 18.55 13.19
C ARG A 233 -10.98 18.95 14.25
N ALA A 234 -9.81 18.34 14.21
CA ALA A 234 -8.64 18.74 15.00
C ALA A 234 -7.54 19.24 14.07
N ILE A 235 -6.85 20.31 14.47
CA ILE A 235 -5.74 20.93 13.75
C ILE A 235 -4.57 21.03 14.71
N LEU A 236 -3.49 20.30 14.41
CA LEU A 236 -2.28 20.26 15.22
C LEU A 236 -1.13 20.87 14.42
N THR A 237 -0.53 21.95 14.91
CA THR A 237 0.58 22.64 14.24
C THR A 237 1.88 22.39 14.96
N TYR A 238 2.85 21.82 14.24
CA TYR A 238 4.20 21.56 14.70
C TYR A 238 5.18 22.52 14.05
N THR A 239 6.09 23.06 14.86
CA THR A 239 7.12 24.01 14.41
C THR A 239 8.49 23.57 14.86
N GLY A 240 9.48 23.66 13.97
CA GLY A 240 10.90 23.63 14.28
C GLY A 240 11.59 24.93 13.86
N SER A 241 12.92 24.96 13.89
CA SER A 241 13.71 26.17 13.59
C SER A 241 13.56 26.67 12.15
N LYS A 242 13.37 25.76 11.17
CA LYS A 242 13.27 26.09 9.74
C LYS A 242 12.08 25.46 9.01
N LYS A 243 11.44 24.47 9.63
CA LYS A 243 10.38 23.66 9.03
C LYS A 243 9.14 23.72 9.92
N SER A 244 7.97 23.54 9.32
CA SER A 244 6.72 23.34 10.06
C SER A 244 5.81 22.37 9.32
N PHE A 245 4.87 21.77 10.05
CA PHE A 245 3.77 21.04 9.43
C PHE A 245 2.50 21.19 10.26
N THR A 246 1.37 21.00 9.60
CA THR A 246 0.05 20.95 10.23
C THR A 246 -0.60 19.61 9.90
N LEU A 247 -1.02 18.90 10.94
CA LEU A 247 -1.83 17.69 10.83
C LEU A 247 -3.29 18.07 11.08
N ILE A 248 -4.13 17.83 10.08
CA ILE A 248 -5.58 18.02 10.14
C ILE A 248 -6.23 16.64 10.20
N GLN A 249 -7.15 16.46 11.14
CA GLN A 249 -7.94 15.23 11.33
C GLN A 249 -9.41 15.60 11.34
N GLU A 250 -10.24 14.89 10.58
CA GLU A 250 -11.67 15.17 10.51
C GLU A 250 -12.49 13.89 10.41
N LYS A 251 -13.62 13.82 11.12
CA LYS A 251 -14.54 12.69 11.00
C LYS A 251 -15.02 12.59 9.54
N ALA A 252 -14.80 11.43 8.92
CA ALA A 252 -15.11 11.23 7.52
C ALA A 252 -16.63 11.21 7.31
N LYS A 253 -17.10 11.94 6.29
CA LYS A 253 -18.48 11.82 5.81
C LYS A 253 -18.55 10.71 4.75
N VAL A 254 -19.56 9.85 4.87
CA VAL A 254 -19.93 8.93 3.77
C VAL A 254 -20.39 9.79 2.59
N ALA A 255 -19.72 9.66 1.45
CA ALA A 255 -20.06 10.44 0.28
C ALA A 255 -21.40 9.98 -0.30
N GLU A 256 -22.20 10.93 -0.78
CA GLU A 256 -23.28 10.61 -1.71
C GLU A 256 -22.65 10.06 -3.00
N ALA A 257 -23.36 9.14 -3.66
CA ALA A 257 -22.87 8.52 -4.89
C ALA A 257 -22.56 9.62 -5.92
N SER A 258 -21.27 9.83 -6.18
CA SER A 258 -20.77 10.89 -7.07
C SER A 258 -19.55 10.39 -7.85
N SER A 259 -19.06 11.22 -8.77
CA SER A 259 -17.86 10.92 -9.56
C SER A 259 -16.61 10.79 -8.68
N ALA A 260 -15.61 10.06 -9.17
CA ALA A 260 -14.34 9.93 -8.47
C ALA A 260 -13.71 11.30 -8.19
N ILE A 261 -13.20 11.47 -6.97
CA ILE A 261 -12.48 12.67 -6.55
C ILE A 261 -11.11 12.62 -7.20
N SER A 262 -10.79 13.61 -8.03
CA SER A 262 -9.45 13.74 -8.61
C SER A 262 -8.44 14.07 -7.52
N VAL A 263 -7.36 13.32 -7.47
CA VAL A 263 -6.28 13.49 -6.49
C VAL A 263 -4.98 13.77 -7.23
N SER A 264 -4.31 14.85 -6.82
CA SER A 264 -2.95 15.16 -7.23
C SER A 264 -1.96 14.46 -6.30
N GLY A 265 -0.94 13.83 -6.87
CA GLY A 265 0.12 13.18 -6.11
C GLY A 265 0.25 11.69 -6.41
N GLU A 266 1.28 11.09 -5.82
CA GLU A 266 1.59 9.67 -5.96
C GLU A 266 0.79 8.83 -4.96
N LEU A 267 0.32 7.67 -5.40
CA LEU A 267 -0.26 6.65 -4.53
C LEU A 267 0.85 6.09 -3.63
N VAL A 268 0.67 6.17 -2.31
CA VAL A 268 1.63 5.65 -1.33
C VAL A 268 0.99 4.70 -0.34
N ASP A 269 1.72 3.65 0.03
CA ASP A 269 1.31 2.71 1.08
C ASP A 269 1.81 3.20 2.45
N LEU A 270 0.91 3.50 3.38
CA LEU A 270 1.26 3.90 4.76
C LEU A 270 1.40 2.70 5.71
N GLY A 271 1.24 1.48 5.22
CA GLY A 271 1.27 0.25 5.99
C GLY A 271 -0.08 -0.12 6.60
N PHE A 272 -0.85 0.88 7.05
CA PHE A 272 -2.21 0.64 7.54
C PHE A 272 -3.29 1.06 6.54
N THR A 273 -2.97 1.88 5.54
CA THR A 273 -3.91 2.42 4.56
C THR A 273 -3.14 2.98 3.36
N ILE A 274 -3.85 3.25 2.26
CA ILE A 274 -3.31 3.96 1.10
C ILE A 274 -3.54 5.47 1.24
N GLY A 275 -2.50 6.24 0.95
CA GLY A 275 -2.52 7.71 0.94
C GLY A 275 -2.11 8.29 -0.42
N ALA A 276 -2.24 9.61 -0.52
CA ALA A 276 -1.82 10.41 -1.66
C ALA A 276 -0.76 11.43 -1.25
N LEU A 277 0.44 11.31 -1.83
CA LEU A 277 1.61 12.11 -1.50
C LEU A 277 1.90 13.14 -2.59
N THR A 278 1.98 14.41 -2.21
CA THR A 278 2.56 15.48 -3.03
C THR A 278 3.94 15.85 -2.50
N LYS A 279 4.57 16.87 -3.10
CA LYS A 279 5.84 17.42 -2.63
C LYS A 279 5.79 17.90 -1.18
N ASP A 280 4.66 18.44 -0.77
CA ASP A 280 4.47 19.21 0.46
C ASP A 280 3.29 18.74 1.32
N SER A 281 2.48 17.78 0.84
CA SER A 281 1.34 17.26 1.57
C SER A 281 1.17 15.76 1.45
N LEU A 282 0.47 15.17 2.41
CA LEU A 282 0.07 13.76 2.40
C LEU A 282 -1.36 13.66 2.95
N THR A 283 -2.25 13.02 2.18
CA THR A 283 -3.64 12.79 2.58
C THR A 283 -3.94 11.30 2.66
N TRP A 284 -4.74 10.89 3.63
CA TRP A 284 -5.18 9.50 3.76
C TRP A 284 -6.50 9.39 4.54
N SER A 285 -7.10 8.21 4.52
CA SER A 285 -8.28 7.89 5.32
C SER A 285 -8.04 6.62 6.11
N HIS A 286 -8.41 6.61 7.38
CA HIS A 286 -8.28 5.44 8.25
C HIS A 286 -9.34 5.47 9.34
N ASN A 287 -9.98 4.33 9.63
CA ASN A 287 -10.98 4.17 10.69
C ASN A 287 -12.08 5.26 10.72
N GLY A 288 -12.57 5.67 9.55
CA GLY A 288 -13.62 6.70 9.47
C GLY A 288 -13.15 8.12 9.78
N VAL A 289 -11.84 8.37 9.75
CA VAL A 289 -11.23 9.70 9.88
C VAL A 289 -10.42 10.01 8.61
N GLU A 290 -10.57 11.23 8.10
CA GLU A 290 -9.75 11.79 7.02
C GLU A 290 -8.61 12.61 7.62
N TYR A 291 -7.41 12.40 7.09
CA TYR A 291 -6.19 13.03 7.55
C TYR A 291 -5.55 13.81 6.40
N MET A 292 -5.04 15.00 6.73
CA MET A 292 -4.24 15.81 5.83
C MET A 292 -3.05 16.37 6.59
N LEU A 293 -1.86 16.00 6.15
CA LEU A 293 -0.60 16.54 6.60
C LEU A 293 -0.11 17.54 5.56
N VAL A 294 0.02 18.81 5.93
CA VAL A 294 0.55 19.87 5.05
C VAL A 294 1.82 20.41 5.67
N SER A 295 2.88 20.56 4.88
CA SER A 295 4.19 20.94 5.37
C SER A 295 4.77 22.15 4.65
N LYS A 296 5.63 22.87 5.39
CA LYS A 296 6.53 23.88 4.85
C LYS A 296 7.96 23.41 5.08
N GLY A 297 8.54 22.82 4.05
CA GLY A 297 9.96 22.40 4.03
C GLY A 297 10.24 20.99 4.53
N LEU A 298 9.22 20.15 4.78
CA LEU A 298 9.45 18.71 4.94
C LEU A 298 9.70 18.07 3.59
N GLU A 299 10.63 17.11 3.57
CA GLU A 299 10.83 16.22 2.44
C GLU A 299 9.75 15.13 2.42
N PRO A 300 9.44 14.52 1.26
CA PRO A 300 8.45 13.46 1.16
C PRO A 300 8.67 12.30 2.16
N LYS A 301 9.94 11.94 2.42
CA LYS A 301 10.31 10.91 3.40
C LYS A 301 9.92 11.29 4.83
N GLU A 302 10.02 12.59 5.18
CA GLU A 302 9.64 13.10 6.50
C GLU A 302 8.12 13.14 6.64
N LEU A 303 7.37 13.50 5.58
CA LEU A 303 5.90 13.43 5.56
C LEU A 303 5.40 12.00 5.83
N LEU A 304 5.98 11.02 5.13
CA LEU A 304 5.65 9.60 5.28
C LEU A 304 5.97 9.09 6.69
N MET A 305 7.12 9.47 7.25
CA MET A 305 7.51 9.13 8.61
C MET A 305 6.47 9.65 9.62
N VAL A 306 6.10 10.94 9.52
CA VAL A 306 5.10 11.55 10.40
C VAL A 306 3.76 10.82 10.29
N ALA A 307 3.21 10.68 9.08
CA ALA A 307 1.90 10.07 8.86
C ALA A 307 1.80 8.62 9.36
N ARG A 308 2.87 7.83 9.21
CA ARG A 308 2.93 6.45 9.70
C ARG A 308 2.94 6.31 11.22
N SER A 309 3.36 7.38 11.91
CA SER A 309 3.51 7.40 13.35
C SER A 309 2.29 8.00 14.08
N VAL A 310 1.28 8.44 13.33
CA VAL A 310 0.04 9.02 13.88
C VAL A 310 -0.73 7.94 14.64
N THR A 311 -0.74 8.03 15.96
CA THR A 311 -1.36 7.05 16.87
C THR A 311 -2.01 7.76 18.07
N GLU A 312 -2.80 7.04 18.88
CA GLU A 312 -3.57 7.63 19.98
C GLU A 312 -2.72 8.17 21.14
N LYS A 313 -1.41 7.90 21.19
CA LYS A 313 -0.58 8.24 22.36
C LYS A 313 0.11 9.58 22.20
N GLN A 314 -0.28 10.53 23.04
CA GLN A 314 0.54 11.69 23.37
C GLN A 314 1.75 11.19 24.17
N VAL A 315 2.96 11.30 23.64
CA VAL A 315 4.16 11.12 24.47
C VAL A 315 4.26 12.38 25.33
N LYS A 316 3.91 12.26 26.61
CA LYS A 316 4.24 13.27 27.62
C LYS A 316 5.72 13.24 27.93
#